data_AF-A0A2P2LVA5-F1
#
_entry.id   AF-A0A2P2LVA5-F1
#
_cell.length_a   1.000
_cell.length_b   1.000
_cell.length_c   1.000
_cell.angle_alpha   90.00
_cell.angle_beta   90.00
_cell.angle_gamma   90.00
#
_symmetry.space_group_name_H-M   'P 1'
#
loop_
_entity.id
_entity.type
_entity.pdbx_description
1 polymer ?
#
loop_
_entity_poly.entity_id
_entity_poly.type
_entity_poly.pdbx_seq_one_letter_code
_entity_poly.pdbx_strand_id
1 'polypeptide(L)'
;MDQFHHVSTAFSELGKGHQGAIEEITRRMGAGMAKFISKEVETIDDYDEYCHYVAGLVGLGLSKLFHASQLEDLAPDDLSNSMGLFLQKTNIIRDYLEDINEIPKCRMFWPREIWSKYVNKLEVCFLPFFVLISGNI
;
A
#
# COMPACT_ATOMS: atom_id res chain seq x y z
N MET A 1 20.31 6.82 -3.68
CA MET A 1 19.28 7.79 -4.13
C MET A 1 19.84 8.68 -5.24
N ASP A 2 20.86 8.21 -5.96
CA ASP A 2 21.92 9.11 -6.45
C ASP A 2 21.55 9.78 -7.77
N GLN A 3 20.50 9.28 -8.42
CA GLN A 3 19.99 9.73 -9.71
C GLN A 3 18.59 10.36 -9.61
N PHE A 4 18.10 10.66 -8.40
CA PHE A 4 16.76 11.24 -8.21
C PHE A 4 16.62 12.66 -8.81
N HIS A 5 17.74 13.35 -9.00
CA HIS A 5 17.76 14.67 -9.65
C HIS A 5 17.17 14.64 -11.06
N HIS A 6 17.32 13.55 -11.83
CA HIS A 6 16.66 13.42 -13.13
C HIS A 6 15.13 13.44 -13.03
N VAL A 7 14.57 12.76 -12.02
CA VAL A 7 13.13 12.73 -11.76
C VAL A 7 12.64 14.12 -11.36
N SER A 8 13.38 14.83 -10.50
CA SER A 8 13.04 16.19 -10.09
C SER A 8 13.08 17.19 -11.25
N THR A 9 14.03 17.05 -12.17
CA THR A 9 14.11 17.89 -13.37
C THR A 9 12.90 17.65 -14.26
N ALA A 10 12.60 16.38 -14.61
CA ALA A 10 11.44 16.04 -15.43
C ALA A 10 10.12 16.46 -14.78
N PHE A 11 10.01 16.33 -13.45
CA PHE A 11 8.85 16.82 -12.70
C PHE A 11 8.66 18.34 -12.84
N SER A 12 9.76 19.11 -12.79
CA SER A 12 9.74 20.56 -12.89
C SER A 12 9.28 21.05 -14.27
N GLU A 13 9.40 20.22 -15.30
CA GLU A 13 8.95 20.48 -16.67
C GLU A 13 7.44 20.22 -16.87
N LEU A 14 6.77 19.54 -15.94
CA LEU A 14 5.33 19.26 -16.03
C LEU A 14 4.47 20.52 -15.85
N GLY A 15 3.25 20.48 -16.39
CA GLY A 15 2.27 21.54 -16.15
C GLY A 15 1.88 21.67 -14.66
N LYS A 16 1.54 22.88 -14.21
CA LYS A 16 1.26 23.17 -12.79
C LYS A 16 0.15 22.31 -12.16
N GLY A 17 -0.88 21.96 -12.93
CA GLY A 17 -1.92 21.03 -12.47
C GLY A 17 -1.39 19.64 -12.13
N HIS A 18 -0.48 19.12 -12.96
CA HIS A 18 0.16 17.82 -12.73
C HIS A 18 1.13 17.86 -11.55
N GLN A 19 1.92 18.94 -11.44
CA GLN A 19 2.82 19.15 -10.30
C GLN A 19 2.05 19.17 -8.98
N GLY A 20 0.97 19.96 -8.90
CA GLY A 20 0.15 20.07 -7.70
C GLY A 20 -0.48 18.74 -7.27
N ALA A 21 -0.98 17.95 -8.23
CA ALA A 21 -1.53 16.62 -7.94
C ALA A 21 -0.46 15.68 -7.34
N ILE A 22 0.72 15.63 -7.94
CA ILE A 22 1.82 14.78 -7.46
C ILE A 22 2.30 15.24 -6.08
N GLU A 23 2.57 16.53 -5.88
CA GLU A 23 3.04 17.07 -4.59
C GLU A 23 2.07 16.79 -3.45
N GLU A 24 0.78 17.02 -3.67
CA GLU A 24 -0.25 16.78 -2.66
C GLU A 24 -0.30 15.30 -2.26
N ILE A 25 -0.31 14.40 -3.25
CA ILE A 25 -0.40 12.97 -3.02
C ILE A 25 0.87 12.45 -2.36
N THR A 26 2.06 12.82 -2.83
CA THR A 26 3.34 12.42 -2.21
C THR A 26 3.41 12.90 -0.76
N ARG A 27 2.98 14.13 -0.46
CA ARG A 27 2.95 14.65 0.92
C ARG A 27 2.01 13.85 1.81
N ARG A 28 0.79 13.57 1.35
CA ARG A 28 -0.22 12.82 2.13
C ARG A 28 0.20 11.36 2.32
N MET A 29 0.73 10.73 1.27
CA MET A 29 1.24 9.36 1.31
C MET A 29 2.41 9.23 2.28
N GLY A 30 3.39 10.15 2.22
CA GLY A 30 4.52 10.15 3.14
C GLY A 30 4.10 10.30 4.60
N ALA A 31 3.13 11.18 4.89
CA ALA A 31 2.59 11.33 6.25
C ALA A 31 1.85 10.06 6.73
N GLY A 32 1.07 9.44 5.85
CA GLY A 32 0.37 8.18 6.13
C GLY A 32 1.33 7.01 6.37
N MET A 33 2.33 6.84 5.51
CA MET A 33 3.38 5.83 5.67
C MET A 33 4.11 6.00 7.00
N ALA A 34 4.46 7.25 7.38
CA ALA A 34 5.09 7.53 8.66
C ALA A 34 4.25 7.09 9.86
N LYS A 35 2.91 7.22 9.79
CA LYS A 35 1.98 6.76 10.83
C LYS A 35 2.07 5.25 11.09
N PHE A 36 2.28 4.46 10.04
CA PHE A 36 2.30 2.99 10.10
C PHE A 36 3.70 2.38 10.28
N ILE A 37 4.76 3.18 10.44
CA ILE A 37 6.11 2.65 10.74
C ILE A 37 6.14 1.92 12.08
N SER A 38 5.43 2.45 13.08
CA SER A 38 5.43 1.93 14.46
C SER A 38 4.07 1.39 14.91
N LYS A 39 3.09 1.35 14.00
CA LYS A 39 1.72 0.90 14.28
C LYS A 39 1.44 -0.38 13.49
N GLU A 40 1.02 -1.43 14.18
CA GLU A 40 0.52 -2.66 13.55
C GLU A 40 -0.91 -2.46 13.04
N VAL A 41 -1.30 -3.25 12.04
CA VAL A 41 -2.66 -3.26 11.50
C VAL A 41 -3.51 -4.19 12.36
N GLU A 42 -4.29 -3.60 13.26
CA GLU A 42 -5.10 -4.35 14.23
C GLU A 42 -6.52 -4.58 13.72
N THR A 43 -7.18 -3.54 13.24
CA THR A 43 -8.60 -3.55 12.82
C THR A 43 -8.76 -3.53 11.30
N ILE A 44 -9.98 -3.82 10.82
CA ILE A 44 -10.33 -3.61 9.40
C ILE A 44 -10.20 -2.13 9.02
N ASP A 45 -10.54 -1.22 9.94
CA ASP A 45 -10.40 0.23 9.71
C ASP A 45 -8.92 0.64 9.58
N ASP A 46 -8.03 0.06 10.39
CA ASP A 46 -6.58 0.30 10.25
C ASP A 46 -6.07 -0.22 8.90
N TYR A 47 -6.61 -1.34 8.44
CA TYR A 47 -6.25 -1.95 7.17
C TYR A 47 -6.70 -1.09 5.98
N ASP A 48 -7.92 -0.57 6.04
CA ASP A 48 -8.48 0.31 5.03
C ASP A 48 -7.78 1.67 5.04
N GLU A 49 -7.43 2.20 6.21
CA GLU A 49 -6.62 3.41 6.35
C GLU A 49 -5.21 3.23 5.78
N TYR A 50 -4.55 2.10 6.08
CA TYR A 50 -3.24 1.78 5.51
C TYR A 50 -3.32 1.72 3.99
N CYS A 51 -4.28 0.96 3.45
CA CYS A 51 -4.50 0.84 2.01
C CYS A 51 -4.85 2.19 1.35
N HIS A 52 -5.59 3.05 2.04
CA HIS A 52 -5.88 4.41 1.59
C HIS A 52 -4.59 5.20 1.37
N TYR A 53 -3.69 5.21 2.35
CA TYR A 53 -2.46 5.99 2.24
C TYR A 53 -1.51 5.49 1.15
N VAL A 54 -1.33 4.16 1.03
CA VAL A 54 -0.31 3.61 0.11
C VAL A 54 -0.83 3.41 -1.32
N ALA A 55 -2.14 3.24 -1.51
CA ALA A 55 -2.71 2.96 -2.83
C ALA A 55 -3.97 3.76 -3.16
N GLY A 56 -4.85 4.01 -2.19
CA GLY A 56 -6.03 4.86 -2.40
C GLY A 56 -5.66 6.27 -2.91
N LEU A 57 -4.65 6.89 -2.27
CA LEU A 57 -4.09 8.17 -2.70
C LEU A 57 -3.50 8.13 -4.12
N VAL A 58 -2.97 6.99 -4.57
CA VAL A 58 -2.51 6.83 -5.96
C VAL A 58 -3.70 6.93 -6.92
N GLY A 59 -4.82 6.28 -6.58
CA GLY A 59 -6.06 6.39 -7.34
C GLY A 59 -6.55 7.84 -7.45
N LEU A 60 -6.59 8.57 -6.32
CA LEU A 60 -6.96 9.99 -6.30
C LEU A 60 -5.99 10.85 -7.15
N GLY A 61 -4.69 10.57 -7.06
CA GLY A 61 -3.66 11.27 -7.84
C GLY A 61 -3.85 11.08 -9.34
N LEU A 62 -4.08 9.85 -9.79
CA LEU A 62 -4.34 9.55 -11.19
C LEU A 62 -5.62 10.22 -11.70
N SER A 63 -6.70 10.19 -10.93
CA SER A 63 -7.94 10.91 -11.30
C SER A 63 -7.72 12.41 -11.43
N LYS A 64 -6.93 13.02 -10.52
CA LYS A 64 -6.53 14.44 -10.65
C LYS A 64 -5.67 14.70 -11.88
N LEU A 65 -4.78 13.78 -12.25
CA LEU A 65 -3.94 13.90 -13.44
C LEU A 65 -4.77 13.81 -14.74
N PHE A 66 -5.72 12.86 -14.82
CA PHE A 66 -6.61 12.75 -15.98
C PHE A 66 -7.54 13.96 -16.13
N HIS A 67 -7.98 14.54 -15.02
CA HIS A 67 -8.71 15.79 -15.04
C HIS A 67 -7.83 16.97 -15.46
N ALA A 68 -6.60 17.06 -14.94
CA ALA A 68 -5.64 18.12 -15.28
C ALA A 68 -5.18 18.09 -16.75
N SER A 69 -5.22 16.93 -17.40
CA SER A 69 -4.97 16.79 -18.84
C SER A 69 -6.16 17.16 -19.72
N GLN A 70 -7.33 17.45 -19.12
CA GLN A 70 -8.60 17.76 -19.80
C GLN A 70 -9.12 16.60 -20.68
N LEU A 71 -8.66 15.37 -20.42
CA LEU A 71 -9.12 14.18 -21.15
C LEU A 71 -10.35 13.56 -20.49
N GLU A 72 -10.54 13.77 -19.19
CA GLU A 72 -11.60 13.15 -18.40
C GLU A 72 -12.22 14.14 -17.40
N ASP A 73 -13.47 13.87 -17.03
CA ASP A 73 -14.09 14.53 -15.87
C ASP A 73 -13.49 14.02 -14.55
N LEU A 74 -13.55 14.85 -13.51
CA LEU A 74 -13.00 14.46 -12.20
C LEU A 74 -13.86 13.36 -11.57
N ALA A 75 -13.27 12.19 -11.38
CA ALA A 75 -13.91 11.07 -10.70
C ALA A 75 -14.14 11.37 -9.21
N PRO A 76 -15.21 10.84 -8.58
CA PRO A 76 -15.43 10.94 -7.14
C PRO A 76 -14.29 10.28 -6.33
N ASP A 77 -13.86 10.95 -5.25
CA ASP A 77 -12.76 10.47 -4.39
C ASP A 77 -12.99 9.03 -3.87
N ASP A 78 -14.21 8.68 -3.49
CA ASP A 78 -14.54 7.34 -2.97
C ASP A 78 -14.33 6.24 -4.03
N LEU A 79 -14.63 6.55 -5.29
CA LEU A 79 -14.43 5.62 -6.40
C LEU A 79 -12.95 5.43 -6.68
N SER A 80 -12.19 6.53 -6.76
CA SER A 80 -10.75 6.50 -6.96
C SER A 80 -10.02 5.78 -5.83
N ASN A 81 -10.46 6.01 -4.59
CA ASN A 81 -9.94 5.30 -3.41
C ASN A 81 -10.22 3.81 -3.50
N SER A 82 -11.46 3.42 -3.81
CA SER A 82 -11.89 2.02 -3.89
C SER A 82 -11.08 1.23 -4.92
N MET A 83 -10.73 1.84 -6.06
CA MET A 83 -9.84 1.23 -7.06
C MET A 83 -8.46 0.92 -6.46
N GLY A 84 -7.84 1.89 -5.77
CA GLY A 84 -6.54 1.70 -5.12
C GLY A 84 -6.58 0.62 -4.03
N LEU A 85 -7.62 0.63 -3.20
CA LEU A 85 -7.83 -0.37 -2.15
C LEU A 85 -7.96 -1.78 -2.74
N PHE A 86 -8.72 -1.95 -3.82
CA PHE A 86 -8.91 -3.25 -4.45
C PHE A 86 -7.58 -3.86 -4.92
N LEU A 87 -6.76 -3.08 -5.62
CA LEU A 87 -5.44 -3.52 -6.08
C LEU A 87 -4.52 -3.85 -4.90
N GLN A 88 -4.48 -2.99 -3.88
CA GLN A 88 -3.59 -3.15 -2.74
C GLN A 88 -3.96 -4.36 -1.89
N LYS A 89 -5.25 -4.57 -1.61
CA LYS A 89 -5.73 -5.73 -0.86
C LYS A 89 -5.45 -7.03 -1.60
N THR A 90 -5.63 -7.03 -2.93
CA THR A 90 -5.30 -8.19 -3.77
C THR A 90 -3.82 -8.54 -3.67
N ASN A 91 -2.93 -7.54 -3.72
CA ASN A 91 -1.49 -7.75 -3.57
C ASN A 91 -1.16 -8.29 -2.16
N ILE A 92 -1.69 -7.69 -1.10
CA ILE A 92 -1.45 -8.12 0.30
C ILE A 92 -1.91 -9.56 0.55
N ILE A 93 -3.01 -10.00 -0.06
CA ILE A 93 -3.48 -11.38 0.07
C ILE A 93 -2.54 -12.35 -0.66
N ARG A 94 -2.13 -12.01 -1.89
CA ARG A 94 -1.28 -12.85 -2.73
C ARG A 94 0.14 -12.97 -2.17
N ASP A 95 0.71 -11.86 -1.70
CA ASP A 95 2.14 -11.73 -1.38
C ASP A 95 2.45 -12.13 0.07
N TYR A 96 1.44 -12.66 0.80
CA TYR A 96 1.53 -13.07 2.20
C TYR A 96 2.80 -13.86 2.55
N LEU A 97 3.18 -14.86 1.73
CA LEU A 97 4.33 -15.71 2.01
C LEU A 97 5.66 -14.97 1.82
N GLU A 98 5.73 -14.01 0.91
CA GLU A 98 6.91 -13.17 0.71
C GLU A 98 7.07 -12.21 1.89
N ASP A 99 5.97 -11.54 2.28
CA ASP A 99 5.95 -10.56 3.37
C ASP A 99 6.32 -11.18 4.73
N ILE A 100 5.82 -12.38 5.04
CA ILE A 100 6.09 -13.03 6.33
C ILE A 100 7.55 -13.55 6.43
N ASN A 101 8.17 -13.88 5.29
CA ASN A 101 9.52 -14.44 5.23
C ASN A 101 10.61 -13.37 5.06
N GLU A 102 10.24 -12.09 5.01
CA GLU A 102 11.22 -11.02 4.81
C GLU A 102 12.20 -10.90 6.00
N ILE A 103 13.49 -10.74 5.67
CA ILE A 103 14.61 -10.62 6.63
C ILE A 103 15.15 -9.19 6.56
N PRO A 104 15.40 -8.50 7.69
CA PRO A 104 15.48 -9.03 9.06
C PRO A 104 14.16 -9.07 9.83
N LYS A 105 13.08 -8.50 9.28
CA LYS A 105 11.79 -8.38 9.98
C LYS A 105 10.65 -8.72 9.03
N CYS A 106 9.79 -9.62 9.48
CA CYS A 106 8.54 -9.95 8.79
C CYS A 106 7.64 -8.70 8.67
N ARG A 107 6.90 -8.61 7.57
CA ARG A 107 5.88 -7.59 7.35
C ARG A 107 4.51 -8.22 7.51
N MET A 108 3.69 -7.64 8.40
CA MET A 108 2.37 -8.16 8.73
C MET A 108 1.32 -7.12 8.34
N PHE A 109 0.71 -7.30 7.18
CA PHE A 109 -0.33 -6.39 6.68
C PHE A 109 -1.76 -6.89 6.90
N TRP A 110 -1.93 -8.18 7.21
CA TRP A 110 -3.25 -8.75 7.46
C TRP A 110 -3.77 -8.27 8.82
N PRO A 111 -5.01 -7.74 8.90
CA PRO A 111 -5.55 -7.19 10.14
C PRO A 111 -5.75 -8.26 11.20
N ARG A 112 -5.28 -8.00 12.43
CA ARG A 112 -5.41 -8.92 13.57
C ARG A 112 -6.86 -9.33 13.84
N GLU A 113 -7.80 -8.40 13.71
CA GLU A 113 -9.23 -8.65 13.88
C GLU A 113 -9.78 -9.79 13.00
N ILE A 114 -9.15 -10.03 11.84
CA ILE A 114 -9.52 -11.14 10.96
C ILE A 114 -8.76 -12.40 11.33
N TRP A 115 -7.43 -12.39 11.27
CA TRP A 115 -6.65 -13.63 11.36
C TRP A 115 -6.61 -14.22 12.78
N SER A 116 -6.77 -13.41 13.83
CA SER A 116 -6.76 -13.88 15.23
C SER A 116 -7.94 -14.81 15.56
N LYS A 117 -8.99 -14.80 14.75
CA LYS A 117 -10.12 -15.73 14.85
C LYS A 117 -9.74 -17.17 14.45
N TYR A 118 -8.63 -17.34 13.74
CA TYR A 118 -8.22 -18.62 13.15
C TYR A 118 -6.91 -19.15 13.73
N VAL A 119 -5.97 -18.26 14.09
CA VAL A 119 -4.64 -18.64 14.60
C VAL A 119 -4.16 -17.69 15.70
N ASN A 120 -3.31 -18.19 16.60
CA ASN A 120 -2.75 -17.40 17.71
C ASN A 120 -1.61 -16.46 17.29
N LYS A 121 -0.94 -16.76 16.18
CA LYS A 121 0.12 -15.95 15.58
C LYS A 121 0.05 -16.10 14.07
N LEU A 122 0.18 -15.00 13.34
CA LEU A 122 0.09 -15.01 11.88
C LEU A 122 1.21 -15.87 11.24
N GLU A 123 2.43 -15.78 11.77
CA GLU A 123 3.59 -16.59 11.34
C GLU A 123 3.32 -18.12 11.40
N VAL A 124 2.36 -18.56 12.20
CA VAL A 124 2.06 -19.98 12.44
C VAL A 124 1.15 -20.58 11.36
N CYS A 125 0.58 -19.78 10.44
CA CYS A 125 -0.24 -20.30 9.33
C CYS A 125 0.49 -21.36 8.46
N PHE A 126 1.82 -21.49 8.56
CA PHE A 126 2.62 -22.47 7.80
C PHE A 126 3.26 -23.61 8.62
N LEU A 127 3.14 -23.62 9.95
CA LEU A 127 3.87 -24.57 10.79
C LEU A 127 3.50 -26.06 10.60
N PRO A 128 2.32 -26.50 10.11
CA PRO A 128 2.09 -27.92 9.90
C PRO A 128 2.75 -28.49 8.63
N PHE A 129 2.85 -27.72 7.54
CA PHE A 129 3.24 -28.31 6.24
C PHE A 129 4.74 -28.27 5.95
N PHE A 130 5.46 -27.22 6.40
CA PHE A 130 6.89 -27.09 6.10
C PHE A 130 7.78 -27.89 7.06
N VAL A 131 7.41 -28.02 8.33
CA VAL A 131 8.14 -28.86 9.31
C VAL A 131 8.02 -30.35 8.96
N LEU A 132 6.91 -30.78 8.36
CA LEU A 132 6.75 -32.17 7.89
C LEU A 132 7.60 -32.50 6.65
N ILE A 133 7.97 -31.52 5.84
CA ILE A 133 8.74 -31.75 4.59
C ILE A 133 10.26 -31.51 4.79
N SER A 134 10.65 -30.65 5.73
CA SER A 134 12.06 -30.35 6.02
C SER A 134 12.68 -31.22 7.14
N GLY A 135 11.90 -32.11 7.75
CA GLY A 135 12.36 -33.07 8.77
C GLY A 135 12.82 -34.43 8.24
N ASN A 136 13.27 -34.53 6.98
CA ASN A 136 13.81 -35.77 6.41
C ASN A 136 14.80 -35.48 5.25
N ILE A 137 15.94 -34.85 5.57
CA ILE A 137 17.24 -35.05 4.90
C ILE A 137 18.34 -34.90 5.96
#